data_AF-A0A352RKG0-F1
#
_entry.id   AF-A0A352RKG0-F1
#
_cell.length_a   1.000
_cell.length_b   1.000
_cell.length_c   1.000
_cell.angle_alpha   90.00
_cell.angle_beta   90.00
_cell.angle_gamma   90.00
#
_symmetry.space_group_name_H-M   'P 1'
#
loop_
_entity.id
_entity.type
_entity.pdbx_description
1 polymer ?
#
loop_
_entity_poly.entity_id
_entity_poly.type
_entity_poly.pdbx_seq_one_letter_code
_entity_poly.pdbx_strand_id
1 'polypeptide(L)'
;MMVLTYMFALMGIQSAPAFSMWSFGNKNPEPFAPQQVWASSAGIGFILFFFTTIQAFSAHFLGGDKVMLDAGVGTNAFGVETWSAKSGLFAQGNLVPEMINLMGTTTPWLVGLLAVCALAAMQSTGAAYMSTAGSMLTRDLYKHFINKEADHKTQIFFGRIGVLIIVGSALVVATTSADALVLLGGLAVAYGFQMWPSLMSVCWFPWFTRQGVTWGLFFGIIAVTLTETIGKNIFGDALPWGRWPWTMHSAAWGIYFNLGAAIIISAMTQSDEDRSHRQTYHDFLHEHAGLPEEKRGLVPVAWIITLAWFFFGIGPGAVIGNTIFGDPNAPDTWAFGIPSIWTWQILFWVLGVGMMWFLAYKMEMSLVPKKEVEALVEDIGDSAQA
;
A
#
# COMPACT_ATOMS: atom_id res chain seq x y z
N MET A 1 -17.53 5.54 0.56
CA MET A 1 -16.75 5.40 -0.69
C MET A 1 -15.29 5.79 -0.50
N MET A 2 -15.00 6.96 0.07
CA MET A 2 -13.63 7.45 0.29
C MET A 2 -12.68 6.42 0.90
N VAL A 3 -13.05 5.78 2.02
CA VAL A 3 -12.20 4.78 2.72
C VAL A 3 -11.73 3.67 1.78
N LEU A 4 -12.66 3.00 1.10
CA LEU A 4 -12.34 1.96 0.11
C LEU A 4 -11.42 2.47 -0.99
N THR A 5 -11.76 3.60 -1.61
CA THR A 5 -10.98 4.15 -2.72
C THR A 5 -9.61 4.65 -2.29
N TYR A 6 -9.45 5.05 -1.03
CA TYR A 6 -8.16 5.40 -0.44
C TYR A 6 -7.33 4.15 -0.16
N MET A 7 -7.95 3.05 0.29
CA MET A 7 -7.27 1.75 0.41
C MET A 7 -6.73 1.25 -0.94
N PHE A 8 -7.43 1.50 -2.05
CA PHE A 8 -6.89 1.23 -3.39
C PHE A 8 -5.57 1.98 -3.64
N ALA A 9 -5.46 3.24 -3.20
CA ALA A 9 -4.18 3.92 -3.28
C ALA A 9 -3.13 3.15 -2.49
N LEU A 10 -3.38 2.80 -1.23
CA LEU A 10 -2.40 2.07 -0.39
C LEU A 10 -1.98 0.71 -0.99
N MET A 11 -2.87 0.02 -1.71
CA MET A 11 -2.51 -1.18 -2.48
C MET A 11 -1.45 -0.90 -3.56
N GLY A 12 -1.32 0.36 -3.99
CA GLY A 12 -0.25 0.85 -4.84
C GLY A 12 1.16 0.70 -4.28
N ILE A 13 1.30 0.64 -2.96
CA ILE A 13 2.57 0.28 -2.32
C ILE A 13 2.94 -1.14 -2.73
N GLN A 14 2.00 -2.09 -2.69
CA GLN A 14 2.24 -3.50 -3.02
C GLN A 14 2.42 -3.73 -4.53
N SER A 15 1.69 -2.99 -5.37
CA SER A 15 1.83 -3.11 -6.83
C SER A 15 3.04 -2.37 -7.41
N ALA A 16 3.78 -1.63 -6.58
CA ALA A 16 5.04 -1.03 -6.99
C ALA A 16 6.14 -2.11 -7.19
N PRO A 17 7.03 -1.94 -8.18
CA PRO A 17 8.09 -2.93 -8.48
C PRO A 17 9.00 -3.31 -7.31
N ALA A 18 9.12 -2.45 -6.29
CA ALA A 18 9.95 -2.66 -5.11
C ALA A 18 9.67 -4.00 -4.42
N PHE A 19 8.39 -4.29 -4.14
CA PHE A 19 8.00 -5.47 -3.37
C PHE A 19 8.14 -6.74 -4.19
N SER A 20 7.85 -6.69 -5.50
CA SER A 20 8.08 -7.81 -6.41
C SER A 20 9.57 -8.14 -6.52
N MET A 21 10.43 -7.12 -6.70
CA MET A 21 11.88 -7.32 -6.75
C MET A 21 12.44 -7.94 -5.46
N TRP A 22 11.96 -7.48 -4.30
CA TRP A 22 12.35 -8.06 -3.01
C TRP A 22 11.83 -9.48 -2.83
N SER A 23 10.60 -9.75 -3.30
CA SER A 23 10.03 -11.09 -3.27
C SER A 23 10.87 -12.05 -4.10
N PHE A 24 11.29 -11.67 -5.31
CA PHE A 24 12.18 -12.46 -6.16
C PHE A 24 13.61 -12.57 -5.64
N GLY A 25 14.05 -11.65 -4.79
CA GLY A 25 15.35 -11.72 -4.11
C GLY A 25 15.41 -12.72 -2.95
N ASN A 26 14.28 -13.32 -2.54
CA ASN A 26 14.26 -14.31 -1.47
C ASN A 26 14.74 -15.67 -1.95
N LYS A 27 15.65 -16.29 -1.19
CA LYS A 27 16.14 -17.65 -1.47
C LYS A 27 15.15 -18.74 -1.12
N ASN A 28 14.22 -18.47 -0.21
CA ASN A 28 13.19 -19.40 0.22
C ASN A 28 11.83 -18.68 0.31
N PRO A 29 10.84 -19.04 -0.52
CA PRO A 29 9.50 -18.45 -0.48
C PRO A 29 8.56 -19.08 0.57
N GLU A 30 8.93 -20.18 1.24
CA GLU A 30 8.11 -20.83 2.27
C GLU A 30 7.58 -19.87 3.36
N PRO A 31 8.34 -18.87 3.83
CA PRO A 31 7.86 -17.96 4.86
C PRO A 31 6.77 -16.98 4.40
N PHE A 32 6.45 -16.87 3.11
CA PHE A 32 5.49 -15.87 2.64
C PHE A 32 4.08 -16.09 3.17
N ALA A 33 3.58 -17.33 3.19
CA ALA A 33 2.25 -17.61 3.75
C ALA A 33 2.15 -17.22 5.24
N PRO A 34 3.04 -17.67 6.15
CA PRO A 34 2.97 -17.26 7.55
C PRO A 34 3.25 -15.76 7.76
N GLN A 35 4.08 -15.14 6.93
CA GLN A 35 4.30 -13.68 7.00
C GLN A 35 3.05 -12.89 6.61
N GLN A 36 2.37 -13.25 5.53
CA GLN A 36 1.16 -12.55 5.07
C GLN A 36 0.00 -12.73 6.06
N VAL A 37 -0.20 -13.95 6.57
CA VAL A 37 -1.35 -14.27 7.43
C VAL A 37 -1.09 -13.90 8.89
N TRP A 38 -0.03 -14.44 9.48
CA TRP A 38 0.16 -14.36 10.93
C TRP A 38 0.96 -13.13 11.34
N ALA A 39 2.06 -12.82 10.65
CA ALA A 39 2.84 -11.64 11.01
C ALA A 39 2.11 -10.35 10.62
N SER A 40 1.66 -10.25 9.37
CA SER A 40 1.02 -9.04 8.84
C SER A 40 -0.46 -8.95 9.23
N SER A 41 -1.32 -9.83 8.69
CA SER A 41 -2.77 -9.68 8.87
C SER A 41 -3.19 -9.81 10.33
N ALA A 42 -2.65 -10.78 11.07
CA ALA A 42 -2.95 -10.95 12.49
C ALA A 42 -2.08 -10.04 13.39
N GLY A 43 -0.75 -10.16 13.35
CA GLY A 43 0.16 -9.45 14.25
C GLY A 43 0.11 -7.93 14.09
N ILE A 44 0.43 -7.43 12.89
CA ILE A 44 0.36 -5.98 12.62
C ILE A 44 -1.08 -5.48 12.69
N GLY A 45 -2.05 -6.25 12.20
CA GLY A 45 -3.48 -5.91 12.35
C GLY A 45 -3.89 -5.70 13.80
N PHE A 46 -3.51 -6.59 14.72
CA PHE A 46 -3.76 -6.43 16.16
C PHE A 46 -3.14 -5.13 16.70
N ILE A 47 -1.87 -4.86 16.36
CA ILE A 47 -1.19 -3.64 16.79
C ILE A 47 -1.97 -2.40 16.29
N LEU A 48 -2.41 -2.38 15.04
CA LEU A 48 -3.14 -1.24 14.48
C LEU A 48 -4.54 -1.06 15.09
N PHE A 49 -5.31 -2.13 15.32
CA PHE A 49 -6.68 -1.99 15.86
C PHE A 49 -6.72 -1.62 17.35
N PHE A 50 -5.71 -2.01 18.13
CA PHE A 50 -5.68 -1.75 19.57
C PHE A 50 -4.72 -0.63 19.95
N PHE A 51 -3.46 -0.69 19.51
CA PHE A 51 -2.44 0.26 19.95
C PHE A 51 -2.68 1.68 19.38
N THR A 52 -3.04 1.79 18.10
CA THR A 52 -3.39 3.09 17.50
C THR A 52 -4.62 3.70 18.15
N THR A 53 -5.60 2.88 18.51
CA THR A 53 -6.79 3.31 19.24
C THR A 53 -6.44 3.84 20.64
N ILE A 54 -5.58 3.13 21.38
CA ILE A 54 -5.08 3.58 22.69
C ILE A 54 -4.33 4.91 22.56
N GLN A 55 -3.47 5.03 21.53
CA GLN A 55 -2.76 6.28 21.24
C GLN A 55 -3.76 7.41 20.96
N ALA A 56 -4.77 7.18 20.11
CA ALA A 56 -5.80 8.18 19.83
C ALA A 56 -6.57 8.60 21.10
N PHE A 57 -6.93 7.65 21.96
CA PHE A 57 -7.57 7.96 23.24
C PHE A 57 -6.71 8.83 24.15
N SER A 58 -5.39 8.65 24.13
CA SER A 58 -4.47 9.50 24.92
C SER A 58 -4.60 10.99 24.57
N ALA A 59 -4.96 11.34 23.33
CA ALA A 59 -5.13 12.73 22.92
C ALA A 59 -6.22 13.46 23.72
N HIS A 60 -7.30 12.76 24.09
CA HIS A 60 -8.36 13.34 24.92
C HIS A 60 -7.84 13.73 26.31
N PHE A 61 -6.94 12.93 26.90
CA PHE A 61 -6.31 13.21 28.19
C PHE A 61 -5.26 14.32 28.14
N LEU A 62 -4.71 14.60 26.96
CA LEU A 62 -3.73 15.67 26.74
C LEU A 62 -4.37 17.02 26.41
N GLY A 63 -5.70 17.11 26.42
CA GLY A 63 -6.43 18.33 26.11
C GLY A 63 -6.79 18.50 24.64
N GLY A 64 -6.88 17.41 23.88
CA GLY A 64 -7.47 17.41 22.54
C GLY A 64 -8.99 17.42 22.51
N ASP A 65 -9.64 17.33 23.68
CA ASP A 65 -11.08 17.25 23.84
C ASP A 65 -11.60 18.35 24.77
N LYS A 66 -12.54 19.15 24.25
CA LYS A 66 -13.10 20.29 24.99
C LYS A 66 -13.89 19.85 26.23
N VAL A 67 -14.61 18.74 26.17
CA VAL A 67 -15.40 18.23 27.30
C VAL A 67 -14.47 17.78 28.42
N MET A 68 -13.37 17.10 28.07
CA MET A 68 -12.35 16.70 29.05
C MET A 68 -11.65 17.92 29.66
N LEU A 69 -11.30 18.92 28.84
CA LEU A 69 -10.74 20.18 29.32
C LEU A 69 -11.67 20.93 30.27
N ASP A 70 -12.96 21.03 29.92
CA ASP A 70 -13.97 21.69 30.75
C ASP A 70 -14.19 20.91 32.07
N ALA A 71 -13.96 19.59 32.08
CA ALA A 71 -13.94 18.75 33.28
C ALA A 71 -12.62 18.82 34.08
N GLY A 72 -11.67 19.66 33.67
CA GLY A 72 -10.36 19.81 34.32
C GLY A 72 -9.34 18.70 33.98
N VAL A 73 -9.65 17.82 33.04
CA VAL A 73 -8.75 16.78 32.54
C VAL A 73 -7.87 17.38 31.43
N GLY A 74 -6.55 17.19 31.53
CA GLY A 74 -5.59 17.70 30.54
C GLY A 74 -5.01 19.09 30.82
N THR A 75 -5.46 19.78 31.87
CA THR A 75 -4.85 21.05 32.31
C THR A 75 -3.72 20.86 33.32
N ASN A 76 -3.66 19.72 34.02
CA ASN A 76 -2.67 19.48 35.09
C ASN A 76 -2.22 18.02 35.28
N ALA A 77 -2.73 17.04 34.51
CA ALA A 77 -2.45 15.62 34.76
C ALA A 77 -0.95 15.26 34.66
N PHE A 78 -0.16 16.05 33.93
CA PHE A 78 1.29 15.88 33.75
C PHE A 78 2.11 17.17 33.89
N GLY A 79 1.53 18.26 34.40
CA GLY A 79 2.22 19.56 34.52
C GLY A 79 2.63 20.19 33.17
N VAL A 80 1.90 19.90 32.10
CA VAL A 80 2.24 20.31 30.73
C VAL A 80 1.20 21.33 30.27
N GLU A 81 1.65 22.43 29.64
CA GLU A 81 0.76 23.33 28.90
C GLU A 81 -0.13 22.50 27.97
N THR A 82 -1.45 22.72 27.98
CA THR A 82 -2.41 21.94 27.20
C THR A 82 -1.91 21.68 25.77
N TRP A 83 -2.01 20.45 25.27
CA TRP A 83 -1.58 20.08 23.90
C TRP A 83 -2.12 21.07 22.85
N SER A 84 -3.39 21.45 23.00
CA SER A 84 -4.09 22.56 22.32
C SER A 84 -3.28 23.85 22.15
N ALA A 85 -2.54 24.25 23.19
CA ALA A 85 -1.75 25.49 23.22
C ALA A 85 -0.39 25.37 22.52
N LYS A 86 0.22 24.18 22.47
CA LYS A 86 1.53 23.94 21.84
C LYS A 86 1.44 23.48 20.39
N SER A 87 0.46 22.65 20.05
CA SER A 87 0.34 22.07 18.72
C SER A 87 -0.48 22.95 17.76
N GLY A 88 -1.10 24.02 18.27
CA GLY A 88 -2.34 24.53 17.69
C GLY A 88 -3.42 23.46 17.85
N LEU A 89 -4.64 23.89 18.17
CA LEU A 89 -5.80 23.02 17.99
C LEU A 89 -5.69 22.42 16.57
N PHE A 90 -5.60 21.10 16.44
CA PHE A 90 -5.62 20.36 15.16
C PHE A 90 -4.32 20.12 14.36
N ALA A 91 -3.10 20.25 14.89
CA ALA A 91 -1.92 19.73 14.17
C ALA A 91 -1.93 18.18 14.12
N GLN A 92 -2.56 17.64 13.09
CA GLN A 92 -2.55 16.21 12.76
C GLN A 92 -1.10 15.70 12.67
N GLY A 93 -0.77 14.65 13.42
CA GLY A 93 0.52 13.95 13.33
C GLY A 93 1.52 14.16 14.48
N ASN A 94 1.28 15.10 15.40
CA ASN A 94 2.23 15.40 16.48
C ASN A 94 1.95 14.69 17.82
N LEU A 95 0.92 13.85 17.89
CA LEU A 95 0.51 13.18 19.13
C LEU A 95 1.61 12.27 19.69
N VAL A 96 2.16 11.37 18.88
CA VAL A 96 3.18 10.41 19.33
C VAL A 96 4.48 11.09 19.75
N PRO A 97 5.05 12.05 18.97
CA PRO A 97 6.19 12.84 19.43
C PRO A 97 5.93 13.54 20.76
N GLU A 98 4.74 14.10 20.96
CA GLU A 98 4.40 14.76 22.22
C GLU A 98 4.33 13.77 23.38
N MET A 99 3.70 12.60 23.20
CA MET A 99 3.70 11.54 24.21
C MET A 99 5.12 11.12 24.60
N ILE A 100 6.05 11.08 23.65
CA ILE A 100 7.47 10.79 23.92
C ILE A 100 8.10 11.93 24.74
N ASN A 101 7.84 13.19 24.40
CA ASN A 101 8.37 14.35 25.11
C ASN A 101 7.91 14.40 26.57
N LEU A 102 6.65 14.04 26.85
CA LEU A 102 6.09 13.98 28.21
C LEU A 102 6.86 13.02 29.12
N MET A 103 7.44 11.96 28.56
CA MET A 103 8.24 10.97 29.28
C MET A 103 9.70 11.39 29.48
N GLY A 104 10.13 12.54 28.93
CA GLY A 104 11.52 12.96 28.91
C GLY A 104 12.13 13.18 30.29
N THR A 105 11.34 13.66 31.26
CA THR A 105 11.82 13.91 32.63
C THR A 105 11.71 12.68 33.52
N THR A 106 10.71 11.82 33.33
CA THR A 106 10.42 10.66 34.19
C THR A 106 11.15 9.40 33.75
N THR A 107 11.30 9.18 32.44
CA THR A 107 11.86 7.95 31.85
C THR A 107 12.72 8.27 30.62
N PRO A 108 13.84 8.99 30.78
CA PRO A 108 14.68 9.43 29.67
C PRO A 108 15.28 8.28 28.86
N TRP A 109 15.57 7.14 29.48
CA TRP A 109 16.08 5.95 28.79
C TRP A 109 15.06 5.41 27.76
N LEU A 110 13.76 5.49 28.07
CA LEU A 110 12.69 5.02 27.21
C LEU A 110 12.52 5.96 26.02
N VAL A 111 12.64 7.27 26.24
CA VAL A 111 12.65 8.27 25.16
C VAL A 111 13.79 7.98 24.18
N GLY A 112 15.00 7.70 24.68
CA GLY A 112 16.13 7.30 23.85
C GLY A 112 15.85 6.05 23.03
N LEU A 113 15.27 5.01 23.64
CA LEU A 113 14.89 3.77 22.95
C LEU A 113 13.85 4.03 21.85
N LEU A 114 12.78 4.78 22.15
CA LEU A 114 11.71 5.09 21.19
C LEU A 114 12.22 5.91 20.01
N ALA A 115 13.13 6.86 20.24
CA ALA A 115 13.78 7.63 19.18
C ALA A 115 14.60 6.71 18.25
N VAL A 116 15.36 5.76 18.81
CA VAL A 116 16.11 4.77 18.01
C VAL A 116 15.15 3.87 17.22
N CYS A 117 14.05 3.41 17.82
CA CYS A 117 13.04 2.61 17.11
C CYS A 117 12.42 3.39 15.94
N ALA A 118 12.09 4.67 16.13
CA ALA A 118 11.55 5.52 15.08
C ALA A 118 12.56 5.71 13.93
N LEU A 119 13.84 5.98 14.26
CA LEU A 119 14.92 6.08 13.28
C LEU A 119 15.12 4.76 12.53
N ALA A 120 15.11 3.62 13.23
CA ALA A 120 15.26 2.30 12.62
C ALA A 120 14.12 1.98 11.63
N ALA A 121 12.87 2.30 12.00
CA ALA A 121 11.71 2.11 11.12
C ALA A 121 11.80 2.97 9.85
N MET A 122 12.20 4.25 9.99
CA MET A 122 12.42 5.14 8.84
C MET A 122 13.57 4.65 7.94
N GLN A 123 14.67 4.18 8.52
CA GLN A 123 15.81 3.64 7.78
C GLN A 123 15.47 2.36 7.03
N SER A 124 14.69 1.46 7.64
CA SER A 124 14.24 0.22 6.98
C SER A 124 13.42 0.51 5.72
N THR A 125 12.48 1.45 5.81
CA THR A 125 11.65 1.87 4.66
C THR A 125 12.47 2.61 3.61
N GLY A 126 13.33 3.54 4.05
CA GLY A 126 14.21 4.30 3.16
C GLY A 126 15.18 3.41 2.38
N ALA A 127 15.77 2.41 3.03
CA ALA A 127 16.67 1.45 2.39
C ALA A 127 15.97 0.66 1.27
N ALA A 128 14.72 0.23 1.49
CA ALA A 128 13.93 -0.48 0.48
C ALA A 128 13.67 0.38 -0.77
N TYR A 129 13.27 1.64 -0.58
CA TYR A 129 13.05 2.57 -1.69
C TYR A 129 14.34 2.95 -2.40
N MET A 130 15.43 3.20 -1.67
CA MET A 130 16.73 3.52 -2.27
C MET A 130 17.27 2.35 -3.09
N SER A 131 17.23 1.12 -2.57
CA SER A 131 17.69 -0.07 -3.30
C SER A 131 16.87 -0.27 -4.58
N THR A 132 15.55 -0.16 -4.49
CA THR A 132 14.65 -0.28 -5.63
C THR A 132 14.94 0.78 -6.68
N ALA A 133 14.99 2.06 -6.27
CA ALA A 133 15.23 3.17 -7.19
C ALA A 133 16.59 3.05 -7.87
N GLY A 134 17.63 2.66 -7.12
CA GLY A 134 18.96 2.40 -7.69
C GLY A 134 18.95 1.27 -8.72
N SER A 135 18.25 0.17 -8.46
CA SER A 135 18.08 -0.93 -9.41
C SER A 135 17.30 -0.52 -10.65
N MET A 136 16.22 0.25 -10.53
CA MET A 136 15.44 0.74 -11.69
C MET A 136 16.25 1.73 -12.54
N LEU A 137 16.91 2.71 -11.92
CA LEU A 137 17.77 3.66 -12.63
C LEU A 137 18.91 2.97 -13.38
N THR A 138 19.45 1.88 -12.83
CA THR A 138 20.57 1.18 -13.45
C THR A 138 20.15 0.17 -14.49
N ARG A 139 19.22 -0.73 -14.17
CA ARG A 139 18.81 -1.79 -15.10
C ARG A 139 17.89 -1.26 -16.19
N ASP A 140 16.90 -0.45 -15.83
CA ASP A 140 15.84 -0.05 -16.75
C ASP A 140 16.22 1.19 -17.57
N LEU A 141 17.06 2.08 -17.02
CA LEU A 141 17.51 3.28 -17.73
C LEU A 141 18.97 3.15 -18.22
N TYR A 142 19.93 3.06 -17.31
CA TYR A 142 21.35 3.13 -17.67
C TYR A 142 21.78 1.97 -18.55
N LYS A 143 21.57 0.72 -18.14
CA LYS A 143 21.98 -0.46 -18.90
C LYS A 143 21.18 -0.55 -20.19
N HIS A 144 19.85 -0.41 -20.12
CA HIS A 144 19.00 -0.57 -21.30
C HIS A 144 19.25 0.48 -22.40
N PHE A 145 19.40 1.76 -22.05
CA PHE A 145 19.49 2.85 -23.04
C PHE A 145 20.88 3.48 -23.19
N ILE A 146 21.75 3.44 -22.19
CA ILE A 146 23.05 4.15 -22.20
C ILE A 146 24.21 3.18 -22.43
N ASN A 147 24.33 2.12 -21.63
CA ASN A 147 25.44 1.17 -21.71
C ASN A 147 24.94 -0.28 -21.55
N LYS A 148 24.59 -0.89 -22.69
CA LYS A 148 24.01 -2.25 -22.76
C LYS A 148 24.95 -3.33 -22.20
N GLU A 149 26.25 -3.12 -22.33
CA GLU A 149 27.30 -4.03 -21.87
C GLU A 149 27.78 -3.73 -20.44
N ALA A 150 27.05 -2.91 -19.67
CA ALA A 150 27.45 -2.57 -18.31
C ALA A 150 27.54 -3.82 -17.43
N ASP A 151 28.76 -4.11 -16.96
CA ASP A 151 29.04 -5.20 -16.03
C ASP A 151 28.40 -4.94 -14.65
N HIS A 152 28.41 -5.95 -13.79
CA HIS A 152 27.76 -5.86 -12.47
C HIS A 152 28.34 -4.74 -11.60
N LYS A 153 29.66 -4.53 -11.65
CA LYS A 153 30.34 -3.47 -10.88
C LYS A 153 29.93 -2.07 -11.36
N THR A 154 29.86 -1.87 -12.67
CA THR A 154 29.42 -0.61 -13.28
C THR A 154 27.97 -0.31 -12.92
N GLN A 155 27.09 -1.32 -12.98
CA GLN A 155 25.69 -1.16 -12.56
C GLN A 155 25.59 -0.73 -11.10
N ILE A 156 26.29 -1.37 -10.16
CA ILE A 156 26.28 -0.95 -8.74
C ILE A 156 26.76 0.50 -8.57
N PHE A 157 27.84 0.87 -9.27
CA PHE A 157 28.41 2.21 -9.16
C PHE A 157 27.42 3.29 -9.63
N PHE A 158 26.86 3.15 -10.82
CA PHE A 158 25.87 4.11 -11.35
C PHE A 158 24.56 4.08 -10.56
N GLY A 159 24.22 2.94 -9.93
CA GLY A 159 23.07 2.84 -9.04
C GLY A 159 23.23 3.67 -7.79
N ARG A 160 24.41 3.60 -7.17
CA ARG A 160 24.75 4.44 -6.02
C ARG A 160 24.73 5.92 -6.37
N ILE A 161 25.26 6.30 -7.54
CA ILE A 161 25.19 7.70 -8.02
C ILE A 161 23.74 8.13 -8.20
N GLY A 162 22.91 7.32 -8.87
CA GLY A 162 21.49 7.61 -9.07
C GLY A 162 20.73 7.79 -7.76
N VAL A 163 20.97 6.93 -6.77
CA VAL A 163 20.39 7.05 -5.42
C VAL A 163 20.86 8.32 -4.74
N LEU A 164 22.15 8.66 -4.80
CA LEU A 164 22.68 9.90 -4.21
C LEU A 164 22.01 11.14 -4.80
N ILE A 165 21.77 11.16 -6.12
CA ILE A 165 21.06 12.25 -6.78
C ILE A 165 19.61 12.33 -6.28
N ILE A 166 18.87 11.22 -6.27
CA ILE A 166 17.47 11.19 -5.79
C ILE A 166 17.38 11.65 -4.33
N VAL A 167 18.23 11.13 -3.46
CA VAL A 167 18.25 11.49 -2.03
C VAL A 167 18.61 12.96 -1.86
N GLY A 168 19.59 13.47 -2.62
CA GLY A 168 19.94 14.89 -2.64
C GLY A 168 18.76 15.77 -3.06
N SER A 169 18.07 15.40 -4.15
CA SER A 169 16.86 16.11 -4.61
C SER A 169 15.74 16.08 -3.57
N ALA A 170 15.50 14.92 -2.94
CA ALA A 170 14.50 14.78 -1.89
C ALA A 170 14.82 15.67 -0.67
N LEU A 171 16.10 15.79 -0.29
CA LEU A 171 16.53 16.66 0.81
C LEU A 171 16.34 18.15 0.48
N VAL A 172 16.59 18.55 -0.77
CA VAL A 172 16.32 19.92 -1.22
C VAL A 172 14.81 20.22 -1.17
N VAL A 173 13.96 19.30 -1.62
CA VAL A 173 12.50 19.49 -1.54
C VAL A 173 12.04 19.51 -0.07
N ALA A 174 12.59 18.63 0.77
CA ALA A 174 12.27 18.58 2.20
C ALA A 174 12.56 19.89 2.94
N THR A 175 13.63 20.59 2.55
CA THR A 175 14.02 21.87 3.18
C THR A 175 13.26 23.06 2.61
N THR A 176 12.69 22.96 1.40
CA THR A 176 12.06 24.09 0.71
C THR A 176 10.52 24.03 0.68
N SER A 177 9.91 22.85 0.72
CA SER A 177 8.45 22.68 0.70
C SER A 177 8.00 21.35 1.33
N ALA A 178 7.60 21.40 2.60
CA ALA A 178 7.04 20.24 3.29
C ALA A 178 5.72 19.75 2.66
N ASP A 179 4.86 20.68 2.20
CA ASP A 179 3.59 20.35 1.56
C ASP A 179 3.77 19.59 0.24
N ALA A 180 4.82 19.92 -0.52
CA ALA A 180 5.14 19.22 -1.76
C ALA A 180 5.49 17.75 -1.49
N LEU A 181 6.21 17.43 -0.41
CA LEU A 181 6.53 16.04 -0.06
C LEU A 181 5.29 15.23 0.26
N VAL A 182 4.36 15.77 1.04
CA VAL A 182 3.11 15.08 1.41
C VAL A 182 2.28 14.80 0.15
N LEU A 183 2.18 15.79 -0.74
CA LEU A 183 1.47 15.64 -2.01
C LEU A 183 2.13 14.58 -2.92
N LEU A 184 3.46 14.64 -3.09
CA LEU A 184 4.21 13.69 -3.91
C LEU A 184 4.12 12.26 -3.35
N GLY A 185 4.17 12.10 -2.02
CA GLY A 185 3.98 10.80 -1.36
C GLY A 185 2.60 10.21 -1.60
N GLY A 186 1.54 11.01 -1.44
CA GLY A 186 0.17 10.57 -1.74
C GLY A 186 -0.04 10.19 -3.21
N LEU A 187 0.54 10.96 -4.12
CA LEU A 187 0.50 10.67 -5.56
C LEU A 187 1.28 9.41 -5.94
N ALA A 188 2.46 9.19 -5.36
CA ALA A 188 3.29 8.03 -5.66
C ALA A 188 2.53 6.72 -5.41
N VAL A 189 1.77 6.67 -4.32
CA VAL A 189 0.95 5.53 -3.92
C VAL A 189 -0.24 5.35 -4.88
N ALA A 190 -0.91 6.44 -5.30
CA ALA A 190 -1.97 6.37 -6.30
C ALA A 190 -1.48 5.97 -7.71
N TYR A 191 -0.28 6.41 -8.12
CA TYR A 191 0.38 6.00 -9.37
C TYR A 191 0.85 4.55 -9.31
N GLY A 192 1.39 4.12 -8.17
CA GLY A 192 1.78 2.72 -7.95
C GLY A 192 0.60 1.78 -8.16
N PHE A 193 -0.61 2.16 -7.73
CA PHE A 193 -1.82 1.37 -7.94
C PHE A 193 -2.17 1.20 -9.43
N GLN A 194 -1.73 2.10 -10.31
CA GLN A 194 -1.96 1.99 -11.75
C GLN A 194 -1.17 0.85 -12.41
N MET A 195 -0.23 0.21 -11.70
CA MET A 195 0.48 -0.99 -12.17
C MET A 195 -0.34 -2.27 -12.04
N TRP A 196 -1.52 -2.22 -11.39
CA TRP A 196 -2.37 -3.39 -11.21
C TRP A 196 -2.75 -4.11 -12.51
N PRO A 197 -3.16 -3.42 -13.60
CA PRO A 197 -3.49 -4.09 -14.86
C PRO A 197 -2.29 -4.81 -15.48
N SER A 198 -1.08 -4.27 -15.30
CA SER A 198 0.17 -4.92 -15.71
C SER A 198 0.38 -6.22 -14.94
N LEU A 199 0.31 -6.18 -13.60
CA LEU A 199 0.46 -7.37 -12.76
C LEU A 199 -0.63 -8.41 -13.05
N MET A 200 -1.87 -7.94 -13.20
CA MET A 200 -3.01 -8.77 -13.57
C MET A 200 -2.77 -9.49 -14.89
N SER A 201 -2.28 -8.78 -15.91
CA SER A 201 -1.99 -9.35 -17.23
C SER A 201 -0.92 -10.43 -17.18
N VAL A 202 0.16 -10.21 -16.42
CA VAL A 202 1.29 -11.14 -16.33
C VAL A 202 0.94 -12.39 -15.51
N CYS A 203 0.19 -12.23 -14.43
CA CYS A 203 -0.08 -13.34 -13.52
C CYS A 203 -1.28 -14.20 -13.94
N TRP A 204 -2.36 -13.59 -14.48
CA TRP A 204 -3.64 -14.30 -14.65
C TRP A 204 -4.30 -14.14 -16.02
N PHE A 205 -4.08 -13.03 -16.74
CA PHE A 205 -4.88 -12.69 -17.91
C PHE A 205 -4.02 -12.47 -19.18
N PRO A 206 -3.72 -13.54 -19.95
CA PRO A 206 -2.93 -13.47 -21.19
C PRO A 206 -3.57 -12.63 -22.30
N TRP A 207 -4.85 -12.29 -22.14
CA TRP A 207 -5.62 -11.53 -23.12
C TRP A 207 -5.17 -10.07 -23.24
N PHE A 208 -4.68 -9.45 -22.16
CA PHE A 208 -4.23 -8.06 -22.22
C PHE A 208 -2.98 -7.93 -23.12
N THR A 209 -3.00 -6.95 -24.02
CA THR A 209 -1.88 -6.70 -24.94
C THR A 209 -0.92 -5.67 -24.35
N ARG A 210 0.34 -5.69 -24.81
CA ARG A 210 1.35 -4.68 -24.41
C ARG A 210 0.83 -3.25 -24.68
N GLN A 211 0.18 -3.03 -25.82
CA GLN A 211 -0.35 -1.72 -26.19
C GLN A 211 -1.47 -1.31 -25.24
N GLY A 212 -2.40 -2.23 -24.95
CA GLY A 212 -3.51 -1.98 -24.02
C GLY A 212 -3.03 -1.62 -22.63
N VAL A 213 -2.15 -2.42 -22.04
CA VAL A 213 -1.61 -2.16 -20.69
C VAL A 213 -0.82 -0.84 -20.64
N THR A 214 -0.02 -0.54 -21.67
CA THR A 214 0.78 0.69 -21.71
C THR A 214 -0.10 1.94 -21.80
N TRP A 215 -1.09 1.94 -22.70
CA TRP A 215 -2.03 3.05 -22.83
C TRP A 215 -2.96 3.16 -21.62
N GLY A 216 -3.37 2.03 -21.05
CA GLY A 216 -4.10 1.99 -19.78
C GLY A 216 -3.36 2.73 -18.69
N LEU A 217 -2.08 2.37 -18.46
CA LEU A 217 -1.24 3.04 -17.48
C LEU A 217 -1.14 4.55 -17.74
N PHE A 218 -0.95 4.95 -18.99
CA PHE A 218 -0.89 6.37 -19.39
C PHE A 218 -2.18 7.12 -19.02
N PHE A 219 -3.35 6.62 -19.42
CA PHE A 219 -4.63 7.25 -19.09
C PHE A 219 -4.94 7.20 -17.58
N GLY A 220 -4.51 6.15 -16.89
CA GLY A 220 -4.62 6.04 -15.44
C GLY A 220 -3.84 7.13 -14.70
N ILE A 221 -2.57 7.34 -15.08
CA ILE A 221 -1.73 8.41 -14.50
C ILE A 221 -2.33 9.79 -14.75
N ILE A 222 -2.82 10.05 -15.97
CA ILE A 222 -3.51 11.30 -16.29
C ILE A 222 -4.74 11.48 -15.41
N ALA A 223 -5.59 10.46 -15.29
CA ALA A 223 -6.80 10.54 -14.48
C ALA A 223 -6.50 10.78 -12.99
N VAL A 224 -5.47 10.13 -12.42
CA VAL A 224 -5.00 10.42 -11.06
C VAL A 224 -4.56 11.89 -10.95
N THR A 225 -3.76 12.38 -11.90
CA THR A 225 -3.25 13.76 -11.90
C THR A 225 -4.40 14.77 -11.95
N LEU A 226 -5.38 14.55 -12.83
CA LEU A 226 -6.54 15.43 -13.03
C LEU A 226 -7.56 15.40 -11.89
N THR A 227 -7.50 14.40 -11.01
CA THR A 227 -8.39 14.26 -9.85
C THR A 227 -7.73 14.59 -8.51
N GLU A 228 -6.48 15.05 -8.56
CA GLU A 228 -5.73 15.58 -7.42
C GLU A 228 -5.58 17.10 -7.47
N THR A 229 -5.07 17.68 -6.39
CA THR A 229 -4.77 19.11 -6.29
C THR A 229 -3.88 19.60 -7.44
N ILE A 230 -2.98 18.76 -7.96
CA ILE A 230 -2.11 19.11 -9.10
C ILE A 230 -2.95 19.44 -10.34
N GLY A 231 -3.93 18.60 -10.69
CA GLY A 231 -4.81 18.86 -11.83
C GLY A 231 -5.50 20.21 -11.72
N LYS A 232 -6.10 20.49 -10.55
CA LYS A 232 -6.72 21.79 -10.27
C LYS A 232 -5.73 22.95 -10.40
N ASN A 233 -4.50 22.79 -9.92
CA ASN A 233 -3.48 23.84 -10.01
C ASN A 233 -3.03 24.12 -11.45
N ILE A 234 -2.99 23.09 -12.31
CA ILE A 234 -2.56 23.22 -13.71
C ILE A 234 -3.67 23.82 -14.57
N PHE A 235 -4.91 23.35 -14.43
CA PHE A 235 -6.01 23.72 -15.32
C PHE A 235 -7.03 24.71 -14.72
N GLY A 236 -6.90 25.07 -13.45
CA GLY A 236 -7.76 26.03 -12.77
C GLY A 236 -9.25 25.63 -12.85
N ASP A 237 -10.11 26.62 -13.11
CA ASP A 237 -11.56 26.43 -13.24
C ASP A 237 -11.97 25.70 -14.53
N ALA A 238 -11.03 25.40 -15.45
CA ALA A 238 -11.33 24.61 -16.64
C ALA A 238 -11.62 23.14 -16.32
N LEU A 239 -11.16 22.64 -15.15
CA LEU A 239 -11.59 21.36 -14.60
C LEU A 239 -12.89 21.59 -13.81
N PRO A 240 -14.04 21.08 -14.29
CA PRO A 240 -15.31 21.30 -13.60
C PRO A 240 -15.44 20.46 -12.33
N TRP A 241 -14.47 19.57 -12.07
CA TRP A 241 -14.40 18.72 -10.90
C TRP A 241 -13.15 19.06 -10.06
N GLY A 242 -13.34 19.22 -8.74
CA GLY A 242 -12.26 19.50 -7.81
C GLY A 242 -11.43 18.26 -7.42
N ARG A 243 -10.67 18.38 -6.32
CA ARG A 243 -9.94 17.24 -5.73
C ARG A 243 -10.93 16.16 -5.28
N TRP A 244 -10.65 14.90 -5.61
CA TRP A 244 -11.45 13.73 -5.26
C TRP A 244 -12.95 13.87 -5.58
N PRO A 245 -13.30 13.93 -6.88
CA PRO A 245 -14.68 14.03 -7.31
C PRO A 245 -15.53 12.92 -6.68
N TRP A 246 -16.73 13.29 -6.21
CA TRP A 246 -17.66 12.40 -5.50
C TRP A 246 -17.11 11.73 -4.25
N THR A 247 -16.14 12.35 -3.58
CA THR A 247 -15.48 11.78 -2.38
C THR A 247 -14.85 10.41 -2.65
N MET A 248 -14.39 10.20 -3.90
CA MET A 248 -13.61 9.04 -4.29
C MET A 248 -12.17 9.47 -4.52
N HIS A 249 -11.25 8.75 -3.90
CA HIS A 249 -9.83 9.00 -4.03
C HIS A 249 -9.37 8.88 -5.50
N SER A 250 -8.36 9.66 -5.87
CA SER A 250 -7.81 9.75 -7.23
C SER A 250 -7.39 8.40 -7.82
N ALA A 251 -6.88 7.49 -6.98
CA ALA A 251 -6.52 6.12 -7.37
C ALA A 251 -7.69 5.33 -8.01
N ALA A 252 -8.92 5.53 -7.54
CA ALA A 252 -10.10 4.86 -8.08
C ALA A 252 -10.47 5.39 -9.47
N TRP A 253 -10.35 6.69 -9.69
CA TRP A 253 -10.50 7.30 -11.02
C TRP A 253 -9.41 6.83 -11.96
N GLY A 254 -8.16 6.80 -11.49
CA GLY A 254 -7.03 6.22 -12.20
C GLY A 254 -7.33 4.82 -12.73
N ILE A 255 -7.68 3.89 -11.84
CA ILE A 255 -7.85 2.49 -12.23
C ILE A 255 -9.04 2.30 -13.18
N TYR A 256 -10.10 3.11 -13.02
CA TYR A 256 -11.26 3.08 -13.91
C TYR A 256 -10.88 3.40 -15.36
N PHE A 257 -10.17 4.52 -15.59
CA PHE A 257 -9.72 4.89 -16.93
C PHE A 257 -8.61 3.97 -17.44
N ASN A 258 -7.74 3.48 -16.55
CA ASN A 258 -6.68 2.55 -16.88
C ASN A 258 -7.23 1.22 -17.40
N LEU A 259 -8.07 0.55 -16.63
CA LEU A 259 -8.69 -0.71 -17.04
C LEU A 259 -9.59 -0.51 -18.26
N GLY A 260 -10.36 0.60 -18.32
CA GLY A 260 -11.19 0.91 -19.48
C GLY A 260 -10.38 1.00 -20.77
N ALA A 261 -9.31 1.79 -20.78
CA ALA A 261 -8.43 1.90 -21.94
C ALA A 261 -7.68 0.59 -22.22
N ALA A 262 -7.19 -0.10 -21.18
CA ALA A 262 -6.48 -1.36 -21.34
C ALA A 262 -7.37 -2.43 -21.99
N ILE A 263 -8.64 -2.52 -21.60
CA ILE A 263 -9.61 -3.45 -22.18
C ILE A 263 -9.90 -3.06 -23.63
N ILE A 264 -10.29 -1.80 -23.89
CA ILE A 264 -10.69 -1.36 -25.24
C ILE A 264 -9.53 -1.54 -26.22
N ILE A 265 -8.33 -1.07 -25.87
CA ILE A 265 -7.17 -1.13 -26.76
C ILE A 265 -6.67 -2.57 -26.89
N SER A 266 -6.68 -3.38 -25.82
CA SER A 266 -6.33 -4.80 -25.95
C SER A 266 -7.29 -5.53 -26.89
N ALA A 267 -8.58 -5.23 -26.85
CA ALA A 267 -9.57 -5.81 -27.77
C ALA A 267 -9.27 -5.44 -29.24
N MET A 268 -8.80 -4.22 -29.49
CA MET A 268 -8.48 -3.71 -30.83
C MET A 268 -7.11 -4.14 -31.36
N THR A 269 -6.21 -4.61 -30.50
CA THR A 269 -4.79 -4.86 -30.83
C THR A 269 -4.40 -6.33 -30.67
N GLN A 270 -5.38 -7.24 -30.61
CA GLN A 270 -5.12 -8.68 -30.53
C GLN A 270 -4.34 -9.17 -31.76
N SER A 271 -3.38 -10.05 -31.50
CA SER A 271 -2.66 -10.84 -32.49
C SER A 271 -2.58 -12.28 -31.97
N ASP A 272 -2.91 -13.25 -32.82
CA ASP A 272 -2.89 -14.68 -32.46
C ASP A 272 -1.47 -15.15 -32.11
N GLU A 273 -0.45 -14.64 -32.82
CA GLU A 273 0.95 -14.93 -32.56
C GLU A 273 1.36 -14.42 -31.18
N ASP A 274 1.12 -13.13 -30.89
CA ASP A 274 1.50 -12.54 -29.61
C ASP A 274 0.71 -13.17 -28.44
N ARG A 275 -0.55 -13.53 -28.67
CA ARG A 275 -1.37 -14.21 -27.66
C ARG A 275 -0.84 -15.61 -27.37
N SER A 276 -0.47 -16.36 -28.40
CA SER A 276 0.12 -17.69 -28.25
C SER A 276 1.45 -17.62 -27.51
N HIS A 277 2.29 -16.61 -27.80
CA HIS A 277 3.53 -16.36 -27.08
C HIS A 277 3.30 -15.99 -25.62
N ARG A 278 2.28 -15.19 -25.29
CA ARG A 278 1.93 -14.93 -23.88
C ARG A 278 1.43 -16.21 -23.20
N GLN A 279 0.59 -16.98 -23.87
CA GLN A 279 -0.05 -18.16 -23.32
C GLN A 279 0.96 -19.20 -22.83
N THR A 280 2.11 -19.37 -23.48
CA THR A 280 3.15 -20.30 -23.01
C THR A 280 3.64 -19.99 -21.60
N TYR A 281 3.79 -18.71 -21.22
CA TYR A 281 4.14 -18.33 -19.85
C TYR A 281 3.02 -18.63 -18.86
N HIS A 282 1.77 -18.40 -19.24
CA HIS A 282 0.61 -18.69 -18.39
C HIS A 282 0.40 -20.19 -18.21
N ASP A 283 0.62 -20.98 -19.26
CA ASP A 283 0.58 -22.44 -19.19
C ASP A 283 1.66 -22.97 -18.25
N PHE A 284 2.88 -22.41 -18.33
CA PHE A 284 3.95 -22.71 -17.38
C PHE A 284 3.55 -22.38 -15.93
N LEU A 285 3.03 -21.17 -15.67
CA LEU A 285 2.59 -20.77 -14.33
C LEU A 285 1.44 -21.65 -13.83
N HIS A 286 0.48 -21.97 -14.69
CA HIS A 286 -0.64 -22.84 -14.34
C HIS A 286 -0.18 -24.27 -14.07
N GLU A 287 0.83 -24.77 -14.79
CA GLU A 287 1.37 -26.11 -14.58
C GLU A 287 2.10 -26.23 -13.22
N HIS A 288 2.87 -25.22 -12.83
CA HIS A 288 3.74 -25.28 -11.65
C HIS A 288 3.07 -24.73 -10.38
N ALA A 289 2.32 -23.64 -10.51
CA ALA A 289 1.71 -22.91 -9.40
C ALA A 289 0.17 -22.87 -9.48
N GLY A 290 -0.45 -23.62 -10.40
CA GLY A 290 -1.89 -23.70 -10.53
C GLY A 290 -2.55 -24.43 -9.37
N LEU A 291 -3.79 -24.03 -9.07
CA LEU A 291 -4.60 -24.66 -8.03
C LEU A 291 -4.98 -26.10 -8.44
N PRO A 292 -4.83 -27.10 -7.55
CA PRO A 292 -5.25 -28.49 -7.81
C PRO A 292 -6.72 -28.60 -8.21
N GLU A 293 -7.05 -29.56 -9.07
CA GLU A 293 -8.41 -29.72 -9.61
C GLU A 293 -9.48 -29.89 -8.53
N GLU A 294 -9.16 -30.64 -7.47
CA GLU A 294 -10.01 -30.84 -6.28
C GLU A 294 -10.39 -29.52 -5.57
N LYS A 295 -9.58 -28.47 -5.70
CA LYS A 295 -9.80 -27.17 -5.07
C LYS A 295 -10.37 -26.12 -6.01
N ARG A 296 -10.42 -26.37 -7.34
CA ARG A 296 -10.96 -25.41 -8.33
C ARG A 296 -12.42 -25.02 -8.06
N GLY A 297 -13.21 -25.93 -7.49
CA GLY A 297 -14.58 -25.62 -7.06
C GLY A 297 -14.69 -24.55 -5.96
N LEU A 298 -13.59 -24.24 -5.25
CA LEU A 298 -13.53 -23.20 -4.22
C LEU A 298 -13.26 -21.80 -4.78
N VAL A 299 -12.92 -21.66 -6.05
CA VAL A 299 -12.61 -20.35 -6.67
C VAL A 299 -13.79 -19.36 -6.55
N PRO A 300 -15.05 -19.73 -6.83
CA PRO A 300 -16.19 -18.83 -6.61
C PRO A 300 -16.33 -18.43 -5.14
N VAL A 301 -16.09 -19.35 -4.20
CA VAL A 301 -16.13 -19.08 -2.77
C VAL A 301 -15.04 -18.08 -2.37
N ALA A 302 -13.83 -18.22 -2.91
CA ALA A 302 -12.73 -17.28 -2.69
C ALA A 302 -13.09 -15.86 -3.14
N TRP A 303 -13.70 -15.72 -4.32
CA TRP A 303 -14.19 -14.44 -4.80
C TRP A 303 -15.30 -13.87 -3.92
N ILE A 304 -16.29 -14.68 -3.54
CA ILE A 304 -17.40 -14.23 -2.69
C ILE A 304 -16.89 -13.74 -1.33
N ILE A 305 -16.04 -14.51 -0.66
CA ILE A 305 -15.46 -14.13 0.64
C ILE A 305 -14.66 -12.83 0.51
N THR A 306 -13.81 -12.73 -0.52
CA THR A 306 -12.97 -11.55 -0.73
C THR A 306 -13.81 -10.30 -1.01
N LEU A 307 -14.76 -10.38 -1.94
CA LEU A 307 -15.62 -9.25 -2.29
C LEU A 307 -16.54 -8.85 -1.13
N ALA A 308 -17.08 -9.82 -0.38
CA ALA A 308 -17.87 -9.54 0.81
C ALA A 308 -17.02 -8.84 1.88
N TRP A 309 -15.78 -9.30 2.10
CA TRP A 309 -14.87 -8.65 3.03
C TRP A 309 -14.51 -7.23 2.60
N PHE A 310 -14.21 -7.00 1.31
CA PHE A 310 -13.98 -5.66 0.78
C PHE A 310 -15.20 -4.76 0.95
N PHE A 311 -16.42 -5.27 0.74
CA PHE A 311 -17.64 -4.48 0.86
C PHE A 311 -17.98 -4.11 2.30
N PHE A 312 -17.92 -5.07 3.23
CA PHE A 312 -18.36 -4.87 4.61
C PHE A 312 -17.23 -4.42 5.55
N GLY A 313 -15.99 -4.85 5.33
CA GLY A 313 -14.85 -4.52 6.18
C GLY A 313 -14.33 -3.11 5.95
N ILE A 314 -14.06 -2.74 4.69
CA ILE A 314 -13.49 -1.42 4.32
C ILE A 314 -14.33 -0.63 3.31
N GLY A 315 -15.39 -1.25 2.79
CA GLY A 315 -16.27 -0.72 1.76
C GLY A 315 -17.48 0.06 2.31
N PRO A 316 -18.49 0.31 1.46
CA PRO A 316 -19.72 1.00 1.87
C PRO A 316 -20.49 0.29 2.99
N GLY A 317 -20.39 -1.04 3.07
CA GLY A 317 -21.05 -1.84 4.10
C GLY A 317 -20.51 -1.57 5.50
N ALA A 318 -19.33 -0.98 5.65
CA ALA A 318 -18.77 -0.62 6.95
C ALA A 318 -19.63 0.40 7.71
N VAL A 319 -20.51 1.14 7.01
CA VAL A 319 -21.46 2.08 7.63
C VAL A 319 -22.41 1.38 8.61
N ILE A 320 -22.77 0.11 8.34
CA ILE A 320 -23.60 -0.73 9.22
C ILE A 320 -22.95 -0.87 10.60
N GLY A 321 -21.62 -0.94 10.63
CA GLY A 321 -20.84 -1.03 11.85
C GLY A 321 -21.04 0.14 12.82
N ASN A 322 -21.53 1.30 12.36
CA ASN A 322 -21.74 2.45 13.24
C ASN A 322 -22.85 2.24 14.27
N THR A 323 -23.85 1.42 13.98
CA THR A 323 -25.08 1.34 14.81
C THR A 323 -25.48 -0.08 15.21
N ILE A 324 -24.97 -1.11 14.51
CA ILE A 324 -25.44 -2.50 14.72
C ILE A 324 -25.14 -3.05 16.12
N PHE A 325 -24.11 -2.55 16.81
CA PHE A 325 -23.74 -2.96 18.17
C PHE A 325 -24.02 -1.88 19.22
N GLY A 326 -24.85 -0.88 18.90
CA GLY A 326 -25.24 0.20 19.80
C GLY A 326 -25.23 1.57 19.12
N ASP A 327 -25.98 2.53 19.65
CA ASP A 327 -26.03 3.89 19.14
C ASP A 327 -24.71 4.62 19.44
N PRO A 328 -24.02 5.20 18.44
CA PRO A 328 -22.75 5.89 18.65
C PRO A 328 -22.85 7.06 19.64
N ASN A 329 -24.04 7.60 19.88
CA ASN A 329 -24.29 8.71 20.80
C ASN A 329 -24.86 8.28 22.16
N ALA A 330 -25.15 6.99 22.36
CA ALA A 330 -25.66 6.46 23.64
C ALA A 330 -24.78 5.29 24.13
N PRO A 331 -23.71 5.58 24.90
CA PRO A 331 -22.75 4.57 25.37
C PRO A 331 -23.37 3.40 26.13
N ASP A 332 -24.48 3.63 26.84
CA ASP A 332 -25.20 2.60 27.60
C ASP A 332 -25.80 1.50 26.70
N THR A 333 -25.92 1.75 25.39
CA THR A 333 -26.46 0.79 24.41
C THR A 333 -25.38 -0.06 23.75
N TRP A 334 -24.09 0.17 24.06
CA TRP A 334 -22.98 -0.52 23.42
C TRP A 334 -22.86 -1.96 23.93
N ALA A 335 -23.11 -2.93 23.05
CA ALA A 335 -23.20 -4.36 23.39
C ALA A 335 -21.94 -4.93 24.08
N PHE A 336 -20.77 -4.37 23.80
CA PHE A 336 -19.48 -4.83 24.33
C PHE A 336 -18.76 -3.77 25.19
N GLY A 337 -19.47 -2.70 25.59
CA GLY A 337 -18.87 -1.58 26.33
C GLY A 337 -17.85 -0.76 25.53
N ILE A 338 -17.80 -0.95 24.20
CA ILE A 338 -16.94 -0.21 23.27
C ILE A 338 -17.77 0.32 22.10
N PRO A 339 -17.31 1.40 21.41
CA PRO A 339 -18.03 1.94 20.27
C PRO A 339 -18.38 0.87 19.23
N SER A 340 -19.61 0.93 18.70
CA SER A 340 -20.11 -0.06 17.74
C SER A 340 -19.17 -0.24 16.54
N ILE A 341 -18.63 0.86 16.00
CA ILE A 341 -17.73 0.81 14.85
C ILE A 341 -16.41 0.09 15.16
N TRP A 342 -15.92 0.17 16.40
CA TRP A 342 -14.70 -0.51 16.80
C TRP A 342 -14.94 -2.02 16.93
N THR A 343 -16.09 -2.43 17.46
CA THR A 343 -16.53 -3.84 17.46
C THR A 343 -16.60 -4.38 16.03
N TRP A 344 -17.21 -3.63 15.11
CA TRP A 344 -17.30 -4.00 13.70
C TRP A 344 -15.93 -4.17 13.06
N GLN A 345 -15.02 -3.23 13.31
CA GLN A 345 -13.64 -3.28 12.83
C GLN A 345 -12.87 -4.50 13.35
N ILE A 346 -13.00 -4.82 14.64
CA ILE A 346 -12.38 -6.02 15.24
C ILE A 346 -12.95 -7.30 14.61
N LEU A 347 -14.27 -7.37 14.42
CA LEU A 347 -14.92 -8.50 13.75
C LEU A 347 -14.38 -8.69 12.33
N PHE A 348 -14.37 -7.63 11.53
CA PHE A 348 -13.88 -7.70 10.14
C PHE A 348 -12.36 -7.88 10.05
N TRP A 349 -11.61 -7.47 11.05
CA TRP A 349 -10.20 -7.83 11.17
C TRP A 349 -10.02 -9.34 11.36
N VAL A 350 -10.72 -9.96 12.31
CA VAL A 350 -10.67 -11.42 12.55
C VAL A 350 -11.11 -12.19 11.29
N LEU A 351 -12.21 -11.75 10.66
CA LEU A 351 -12.66 -12.32 9.38
C LEU A 351 -11.62 -12.12 8.26
N GLY A 352 -10.91 -11.00 8.26
CA GLY A 352 -9.83 -10.71 7.31
C GLY A 352 -8.63 -11.64 7.49
N VAL A 353 -8.25 -11.93 8.74
CA VAL A 353 -7.22 -12.94 9.04
C VAL A 353 -7.66 -14.31 8.53
N GLY A 354 -8.93 -14.69 8.75
CA GLY A 354 -9.50 -15.94 8.23
C GLY A 354 -9.52 -16.01 6.70
N MET A 355 -9.88 -14.91 6.04
CA MET A 355 -9.83 -14.78 4.58
C MET A 355 -8.40 -14.92 4.06
N MET A 356 -7.44 -14.22 4.65
CA MET A 356 -6.03 -14.31 4.25
C MET A 356 -5.47 -15.70 4.48
N TRP A 357 -5.82 -16.35 5.59
CA TRP A 357 -5.48 -17.75 5.83
C TRP A 357 -6.06 -18.67 4.73
N PHE A 358 -7.32 -18.48 4.39
CA PHE A 358 -7.99 -19.26 3.36
C PHE A 358 -7.33 -19.07 1.98
N LEU A 359 -7.02 -17.84 1.58
CA LEU A 359 -6.36 -17.56 0.30
C LEU A 359 -4.91 -18.07 0.27
N ALA A 360 -4.13 -17.80 1.31
CA ALA A 360 -2.71 -18.16 1.34
C ALA A 360 -2.48 -19.67 1.47
N TYR A 361 -3.18 -20.33 2.41
CA TYR A 361 -2.95 -21.74 2.72
C TYR A 361 -3.94 -22.68 2.01
N LYS A 362 -5.25 -22.42 2.10
CA LYS A 362 -6.25 -23.35 1.55
C LYS A 362 -6.27 -23.31 0.03
N MET A 363 -6.24 -22.11 -0.55
CA MET A 363 -6.16 -21.85 -1.99
C MET A 363 -4.71 -21.86 -2.52
N GLU A 364 -3.73 -22.22 -1.69
CA GLU A 364 -2.30 -22.38 -2.07
C GLU A 364 -1.67 -21.16 -2.79
N MET A 365 -2.25 -19.95 -2.66
CA MET A 365 -1.80 -18.76 -3.42
C MET A 365 -0.46 -18.19 -2.94
N SER A 366 0.03 -18.62 -1.78
CA SER A 366 1.30 -18.16 -1.20
C SER A 366 2.18 -19.33 -0.75
N LEU A 367 1.89 -20.55 -1.21
CA LEU A 367 2.69 -21.73 -0.93
C LEU A 367 3.70 -21.98 -2.05
N VAL A 368 4.76 -22.72 -1.71
CA VAL A 368 5.78 -23.11 -2.69
C VAL A 368 5.16 -24.07 -3.70
N PRO A 369 5.40 -23.87 -5.02
CA PRO A 369 5.05 -24.83 -6.05
C PRO A 369 5.52 -26.23 -5.70
N LYS A 370 4.65 -27.24 -5.91
CA LYS A 370 5.00 -28.65 -5.67
C LYS A 370 5.94 -29.20 -6.74
N LYS A 371 5.88 -28.64 -7.95
CA LYS A 371 6.77 -28.99 -9.06
C LYS A 371 8.03 -28.15 -8.96
N GLU A 372 9.17 -28.82 -9.06
CA GLU A 372 10.47 -28.17 -9.12
C GLU A 372 10.58 -27.35 -10.41
N VAL A 373 11.18 -26.16 -10.30
CA VAL A 373 11.43 -25.28 -11.44
C VAL A 373 12.91 -25.34 -11.74
N GLU A 374 13.27 -25.95 -12.86
CA GLU A 374 14.65 -25.93 -13.36
C GLU A 374 14.92 -24.63 -14.12
N ALA A 375 15.93 -23.88 -13.68
CA ALA A 375 16.36 -22.68 -14.37
C ALA A 375 17.02 -23.07 -15.70
N LEU A 376 16.48 -22.55 -16.81
CA LEU A 376 17.07 -22.77 -18.13
C LEU A 376 18.45 -22.12 -18.27
N VAL A 377 18.67 -21.01 -17.54
CA VAL A 377 19.90 -20.22 -17.52
C VAL A 377 20.03 -19.53 -16.15
N GLU A 378 21.25 -19.40 -15.60
CA GLU A 378 21.50 -18.76 -14.30
C GLU A 378 21.34 -17.22 -14.36
N ASP A 379 21.77 -16.57 -15.45
CA ASP A 379 21.52 -15.15 -15.72
C ASP A 379 21.04 -14.93 -17.17
N ILE A 380 20.17 -13.94 -17.38
CA ILE A 380 19.70 -13.49 -18.71
C ILE A 380 20.92 -13.13 -19.59
N GLY A 381 22.00 -12.64 -18.97
CA GLY A 381 23.27 -12.33 -19.64
C GLY A 381 24.00 -13.53 -20.25
N ASP A 382 23.79 -14.75 -19.75
CA ASP A 382 24.52 -15.93 -20.23
C ASP A 382 23.98 -16.41 -21.59
N SER A 383 22.70 -16.10 -21.89
CA SER A 383 22.08 -16.38 -23.19
C SER A 383 22.60 -15.50 -24.34
N ALA A 384 23.28 -14.40 -24.03
CA ALA A 384 23.90 -13.52 -25.03
C ALA A 384 25.27 -14.02 -25.52
N GLN A 385 25.80 -15.10 -24.94
CA GLN A 385 27.08 -15.71 -25.32
C GLN A 385 26.95 -16.99 -26.15
N ALA A 386 25.72 -17.42 -26.49
CA ALA A 386 25.45 -18.64 -27.26
C ALA A 386 25.23 -18.37 -28.76
#